data_AF-A0A952VKX2-F1
#
_entry.id   AF-A0A952VKX2-F1
#
_cell.length_a   1.000
_cell.length_b   1.000
_cell.length_c   1.000
_cell.angle_alpha   90.00
_cell.angle_beta   90.00
_cell.angle_gamma   90.00
#
_symmetry.space_group_name_H-M   'P 1'
#
loop_
_entity.id
_entity.type
_entity.pdbx_description
1 polymer ?
#
loop_
_entity_poly.entity_id
_entity_poly.type
_entity_poly.pdbx_seq_one_letter_code
_entity_poly.pdbx_strand_id
1 'polypeptide(L)'
;MDERQAEALAKVMGGEAWQSGGGIYVVALRRPDGSIVVFSDDLVAEYPDDEAFDAAQPSASIMLRDDPTEYWVIQDEEGGVMLADPDHGRGWPSEEEAEHEARGIASRTGLKTWARRQRLEDTIPTKA
;
A
#
# COMPACT_ATOMS: atom_id res chain seq x y z
N MET A 1 -9.24 -1.53 1.08
CA MET A 1 -10.59 -1.13 0.61
C MET A 1 -11.59 -1.46 1.70
N ASP A 2 -12.59 -0.61 1.93
CA ASP A 2 -13.67 -0.87 2.89
C ASP A 2 -14.85 -1.63 2.28
N GLU A 3 -15.78 -2.09 3.12
CA GLU A 3 -16.97 -2.86 2.71
C GLU A 3 -17.83 -2.10 1.68
N ARG A 4 -18.09 -0.83 1.92
CA ARG A 4 -18.96 -0.01 1.07
C ARG A 4 -18.35 0.18 -0.31
N GLN A 5 -17.04 0.41 -0.38
CA GLN A 5 -16.28 0.49 -1.62
C GLN A 5 -16.31 -0.84 -2.38
N ALA A 6 -16.10 -1.96 -1.69
CA ALA A 6 -16.12 -3.29 -2.28
C ALA A 6 -17.49 -3.64 -2.85
N GLU A 7 -18.57 -3.39 -2.11
CA GLU A 7 -19.94 -3.60 -2.58
C GLU A 7 -20.27 -2.75 -3.82
N ALA A 8 -19.87 -1.47 -3.80
CA ALA A 8 -20.09 -0.57 -4.92
C ALA A 8 -19.36 -1.04 -6.18
N LEU A 9 -18.09 -1.45 -6.03
CA LEU A 9 -17.28 -1.96 -7.14
C LEU A 9 -17.81 -3.30 -7.67
N ALA A 10 -18.16 -4.24 -6.78
CA ALA A 10 -18.75 -5.53 -7.13
C ALA A 10 -20.00 -5.35 -7.99
N LYS A 11 -20.88 -4.40 -7.63
CA LYS A 11 -22.09 -4.07 -8.39
C LYS A 11 -21.81 -3.56 -9.80
N VAL A 12 -20.73 -2.78 -9.99
CA VAL A 12 -20.35 -2.23 -11.30
C VAL A 12 -19.68 -3.29 -12.17
N MET A 13 -18.82 -4.13 -11.58
CA MET A 13 -18.01 -5.11 -12.30
C MET A 13 -18.72 -6.45 -12.52
N GLY A 14 -19.82 -6.72 -11.81
CA GLY A 14 -20.49 -8.02 -11.82
C GLY A 14 -19.75 -9.09 -11.02
N GLY A 15 -19.00 -8.69 -9.98
CA GLY A 15 -18.28 -9.58 -9.07
C GLY A 15 -18.94 -9.70 -7.71
N GLU A 16 -18.23 -10.31 -6.76
CA GLU A 16 -18.64 -10.49 -5.37
C GLU A 16 -17.67 -9.78 -4.44
N ALA A 17 -18.20 -9.00 -3.49
CA ALA A 17 -17.40 -8.43 -2.41
C ALA A 17 -17.11 -9.53 -1.38
N TRP A 18 -15.86 -9.62 -0.94
CA TRP A 18 -15.40 -10.63 0.00
C TRP A 18 -14.50 -10.01 1.08
N GLN A 19 -14.66 -10.47 2.32
CA GLN A 19 -13.80 -10.06 3.44
C GLN A 19 -12.64 -11.04 3.55
N SER A 20 -11.44 -10.60 3.17
CA SER A 20 -10.24 -11.45 3.13
C SER A 20 -9.59 -11.64 4.51
N GLY A 21 -10.17 -11.04 5.55
CA GLY A 21 -9.68 -11.07 6.92
C GLY A 21 -9.10 -9.73 7.36
N GLY A 22 -8.96 -9.52 8.67
CA GLY A 22 -8.35 -8.30 9.23
C GLY A 22 -9.07 -6.99 8.92
N GLY A 23 -10.34 -7.04 8.48
CA GLY A 23 -11.12 -5.87 8.06
C GLY A 23 -10.84 -5.43 6.61
N ILE A 24 -10.09 -6.22 5.84
CA ILE A 24 -9.79 -5.94 4.43
C ILE A 24 -10.87 -6.55 3.56
N TYR A 25 -11.41 -5.74 2.66
CA TYR A 25 -12.37 -6.17 1.64
C TYR A 25 -11.72 -6.17 0.26
N VAL A 26 -12.08 -7.18 -0.55
CA VAL A 26 -11.68 -7.32 -1.96
C VAL A 26 -12.92 -7.61 -2.79
N VAL A 27 -12.82 -7.47 -4.11
CA VAL A 27 -13.86 -7.89 -5.06
C VAL A 27 -13.32 -9.01 -5.93
N ALA A 28 -13.98 -10.16 -5.96
CA ALA A 28 -13.65 -11.27 -6.83
C ALA A 28 -14.63 -11.33 -8.01
N LEU A 29 -14.10 -11.30 -9.23
CA LEU A 29 -14.83 -11.52 -10.46
C LEU A 29 -14.43 -12.89 -11.03
N ARG A 30 -15.37 -13.84 -10.99
CA ARG A 30 -15.20 -15.15 -11.62
C ARG A 30 -15.54 -15.06 -13.10
N ARG A 31 -14.59 -15.44 -13.95
CA ARG A 31 -14.75 -15.41 -15.41
C ARG A 31 -15.25 -16.75 -15.93
N PRO A 32 -15.89 -16.77 -17.12
CA PRO A 32 -16.39 -18.01 -17.72
C PRO A 32 -15.31 -19.05 -18.05
N ASP A 33 -14.05 -18.63 -18.16
CA ASP A 33 -12.90 -19.50 -18.41
C ASP A 33 -12.36 -20.18 -17.14
N GLY A 34 -12.98 -19.93 -15.98
CA GLY A 34 -12.57 -20.47 -14.68
C GLY A 34 -11.57 -19.60 -13.92
N SER A 35 -11.00 -18.58 -14.56
CA SER A 35 -10.10 -17.64 -13.91
C SER A 35 -10.82 -16.69 -12.96
N ILE A 36 -10.09 -16.15 -11.99
CA ILE A 36 -10.59 -15.24 -10.96
C ILE A 36 -9.79 -13.95 -11.05
N VAL A 37 -10.47 -12.82 -11.22
CA VAL A 37 -9.86 -11.49 -11.15
C VAL A 37 -10.23 -10.85 -9.82
N VAL A 38 -9.23 -10.51 -9.01
CA VAL A 38 -9.40 -9.95 -7.68
C VAL A 38 -8.97 -8.49 -7.69
N PHE A 39 -9.84 -7.63 -7.20
CA PHE A 39 -9.60 -6.20 -7.02
C PHE A 39 -9.46 -5.88 -5.54
N SER A 40 -8.36 -5.23 -5.19
CA SER A 40 -8.14 -4.61 -3.88
C SER A 40 -7.86 -3.12 -4.07
N ASP A 41 -7.60 -2.39 -2.99
CA ASP A 41 -7.06 -1.04 -3.06
C ASP A 41 -5.58 -0.98 -3.46
N ASP A 42 -4.85 -2.09 -3.34
CA ASP A 42 -3.42 -2.14 -3.63
C ASP A 42 -3.11 -2.63 -5.04
N LEU A 43 -3.90 -3.58 -5.54
CA LEU A 43 -3.65 -4.30 -6.78
C LEU A 43 -4.91 -4.88 -7.42
N VAL A 44 -4.76 -5.21 -8.70
CA VAL A 44 -5.63 -6.14 -9.44
C VAL A 44 -4.81 -7.38 -9.75
N ALA A 45 -5.27 -8.56 -9.34
CA ALA A 45 -4.60 -9.84 -9.59
C ALA A 45 -5.52 -10.80 -10.36
N GLU A 46 -4.94 -11.53 -11.31
CA GLU A 46 -5.58 -12.66 -11.98
C GLU A 46 -5.04 -13.97 -11.41
N TYR A 47 -5.93 -14.89 -11.10
CA TYR A 47 -5.64 -16.24 -10.67
C TYR A 47 -6.23 -17.22 -11.70
N PRO A 48 -5.51 -18.28 -12.08
CA PRO A 48 -6.00 -19.24 -13.06
C PRO A 48 -7.21 -20.05 -12.57
N ASP A 49 -7.31 -20.28 -11.26
CA ASP A 49 -8.36 -21.08 -10.61
C ASP A 49 -8.45 -20.76 -9.09
N ASP A 50 -9.38 -21.43 -8.41
CA ASP A 50 -9.61 -21.32 -6.96
C ASP A 50 -8.41 -21.78 -6.12
N GLU A 51 -7.70 -22.83 -6.56
CA GLU A 51 -6.54 -23.36 -5.82
C GLU A 51 -5.40 -22.34 -5.79
N ALA A 52 -5.13 -21.70 -6.93
CA ALA A 52 -4.15 -20.62 -7.02
C ALA A 52 -4.58 -19.38 -6.22
N PHE A 53 -5.89 -19.08 -6.16
CA PHE A 53 -6.41 -18.00 -5.33
C PHE A 53 -6.21 -18.27 -3.83
N ASP A 54 -6.58 -19.46 -3.36
CA ASP A 54 -6.38 -19.88 -1.95
C ASP A 54 -4.88 -19.92 -1.57
N ALA A 55 -4.01 -20.28 -2.52
CA ALA A 55 -2.56 -20.29 -2.34
C ALA A 55 -1.89 -18.91 -2.51
N ALA A 56 -2.67 -17.86 -2.85
CA ALA A 56 -2.17 -16.52 -3.18
C ALA A 56 -1.10 -16.51 -4.29
N GLN A 57 -1.28 -17.31 -5.34
CA GLN A 57 -0.37 -17.42 -6.49
C GLN A 57 -1.01 -16.85 -7.78
N PRO A 58 -0.94 -15.52 -8.00
CA PRO A 58 -1.52 -14.92 -9.19
C PRO A 58 -0.70 -15.26 -10.44
N SER A 59 -1.36 -15.42 -11.59
CA SER A 59 -0.73 -15.52 -12.90
C SER A 59 -0.28 -14.18 -13.45
N ALA A 60 -0.97 -13.10 -13.06
CA ALA A 60 -0.63 -11.73 -13.40
C ALA A 60 -1.14 -10.77 -12.33
N SER A 61 -0.46 -9.62 -12.17
CA SER A 61 -0.88 -8.57 -11.25
C SER A 61 -0.55 -7.18 -11.78
N ILE A 62 -1.47 -6.24 -11.58
CA ILE A 62 -1.28 -4.81 -11.79
C ILE A 62 -1.33 -4.15 -10.41
N MET A 63 -0.22 -3.55 -9.98
CA MET A 63 -0.22 -2.71 -8.77
C MET A 63 -1.00 -1.43 -9.09
N LEU A 64 -2.02 -1.14 -8.29
CA LEU A 64 -2.82 0.08 -8.40
C LEU A 64 -2.21 1.23 -7.60
N ARG A 65 -1.40 0.90 -6.60
CA ARG A 65 -0.55 1.87 -5.92
C ARG A 65 0.71 2.13 -6.74
N ASP A 66 0.89 3.38 -7.12
CA ASP A 66 2.19 3.99 -7.47
C ASP A 66 3.08 4.18 -6.22
N ASP A 67 2.91 3.35 -5.18
CA ASP A 67 3.81 3.44 -4.04
C ASP A 67 5.14 2.81 -4.46
N PRO A 68 6.22 3.59 -4.51
CA PRO A 68 7.51 3.01 -4.75
C PRO A 68 7.77 2.01 -3.61
N THR A 69 8.33 0.84 -3.93
CA THR A 69 8.78 -0.15 -2.94
C THR A 69 9.72 0.46 -1.88
N GLU A 70 10.29 1.62 -2.20
CA GLU A 70 11.11 2.45 -1.34
C GLU A 70 10.63 3.90 -1.39
N TYR A 71 10.47 4.55 -0.24
CA TYR A 71 10.27 6.00 -0.15
C TYR A 71 11.39 6.62 0.70
N TRP A 72 11.41 7.95 0.75
CA TRP A 72 12.31 8.70 1.61
C TRP A 72 11.58 9.19 2.85
N VAL A 73 12.18 9.02 4.02
CA VAL A 73 11.68 9.54 5.29
C VAL A 73 12.67 10.54 5.85
N ILE A 74 12.25 11.31 6.84
CA ILE A 74 13.16 12.16 7.61
C ILE A 74 13.44 11.45 8.94
N GLN A 75 14.71 11.24 9.26
CA GLN A 75 15.15 10.66 10.53
C GLN A 75 15.83 11.72 11.40
N ASP A 76 15.55 11.72 12.70
CA ASP A 76 16.25 12.55 13.69
C ASP A 76 17.40 11.81 14.40
N GLU A 77 18.20 12.54 15.19
CA GLU A 77 19.33 11.97 15.95
C GLU A 77 18.93 10.91 17.00
N GLU A 78 17.69 10.91 17.47
CA GLU A 78 17.16 9.93 18.42
C GLU A 78 16.61 8.68 17.73
N GLY A 79 16.58 8.67 16.40
CA GLY A 79 16.09 7.59 15.56
C GLY A 79 14.60 7.68 15.24
N GLY A 80 13.92 8.76 15.63
CA GLY A 80 12.55 9.06 15.27
C GLY A 80 12.39 9.24 13.76
N VAL A 81 11.28 8.75 13.21
CA VAL A 81 10.98 8.79 11.77
C VAL A 81 9.76 9.67 11.53
N MET A 82 9.91 10.64 10.63
CA MET A 82 8.84 11.52 10.17
C MET A 82 8.46 11.16 8.74
N LEU A 83 7.15 11.10 8.51
CA LEU A 83 6.52 10.71 7.26
C LEU A 83 5.90 11.95 6.58
N ALA A 84 5.87 11.93 5.25
CA ALA A 84 5.19 12.95 4.46
C ALA A 84 3.66 12.90 4.66
N ASP A 85 3.12 11.68 4.80
CA ASP A 85 1.73 11.41 5.14
C ASP A 85 1.66 10.37 6.27
N PRO A 86 1.66 10.81 7.54
CA PRO A 86 1.63 9.92 8.69
C PRO A 86 0.36 9.05 8.77
N ASP A 87 -0.78 9.57 8.32
CA ASP A 87 -2.07 8.87 8.39
C ASP A 87 -2.09 7.63 7.47
N HIS A 88 -1.32 7.68 6.38
CA HIS A 88 -1.18 6.60 5.41
C HIS A 88 0.19 5.91 5.43
N GLY A 89 1.06 6.23 6.40
CA GLY A 89 2.36 5.57 6.54
C GLY A 89 3.36 5.91 5.43
N ARG A 90 3.30 7.11 4.83
CA ARG A 90 4.00 7.42 3.57
C ARG A 90 5.19 8.37 3.72
N GLY A 91 6.32 8.03 3.12
CA GLY A 91 7.44 8.95 2.92
C GLY A 91 7.29 9.83 1.66
N TRP A 92 8.30 10.65 1.40
CA TRP A 92 8.45 11.42 0.16
C TRP A 92 8.84 10.51 -1.02
N PRO A 93 8.42 10.85 -2.24
CA PRO A 93 8.72 10.07 -3.44
C PRO A 93 10.18 10.19 -3.91
N SER A 94 10.93 11.19 -3.44
CA SER A 94 12.32 11.43 -3.84
C SER A 94 13.21 11.89 -2.67
N GLU A 95 14.51 11.65 -2.81
CA GLU A 95 15.53 12.12 -1.87
C GLU A 95 15.54 13.64 -1.77
N GLU A 96 15.47 14.32 -2.92
CA GLU A 96 15.53 15.77 -3.01
C GLU A 96 14.40 16.44 -2.22
N GLU A 97 13.17 15.94 -2.35
CA GLU A 97 12.03 16.45 -1.59
C GLU A 97 12.17 16.20 -0.08
N ALA A 98 12.59 14.99 0.31
CA ALA A 98 12.82 14.66 1.70
C ALA A 98 13.94 15.52 2.32
N GLU A 99 15.02 15.76 1.58
CA GLU A 99 16.11 16.61 2.03
C GLU A 99 15.70 18.07 2.14
N HIS A 100 14.92 18.57 1.16
CA HIS A 100 14.38 19.91 1.20
C HIS A 100 13.59 20.12 2.49
N GLU A 101 12.75 19.16 2.83
CA GLU A 101 11.90 19.27 4.00
C GLU A 101 12.64 19.01 5.31
N ALA A 102 13.64 18.12 5.32
CA ALA A 102 14.57 17.96 6.44
C ALA A 102 15.31 19.26 6.76
N ARG A 103 15.80 19.98 5.74
CA ARG A 103 16.42 21.30 5.92
C ARG A 103 15.42 22.33 6.46
N GLY A 104 14.18 22.29 5.97
CA GLY A 104 13.09 23.13 6.46
C GLY A 104 12.81 22.91 7.95
N ILE A 105 12.73 21.66 8.39
CA ILE A 105 12.51 21.29 9.79
C ILE A 105 13.69 21.73 10.65
N ALA A 106 14.93 21.43 10.24
CA ALA A 106 16.12 21.82 10.98
C ALA A 106 16.21 23.34 11.16
N SER A 107 15.88 24.12 10.13
CA SER A 107 15.84 25.58 10.20
C SER A 107 14.77 26.10 11.17
N ARG A 108 13.57 25.48 11.20
CA ARG A 108 12.45 25.92 12.03
C ARG A 108 12.57 25.51 13.50
N THR A 109 13.19 24.36 13.77
CA THR A 109 13.15 23.72 15.10
C THR A 109 14.52 23.59 15.77
N GLY A 110 15.61 23.69 15.01
CA GLY A 110 16.97 23.39 15.47
C GLY A 110 17.27 21.90 15.61
N LEU A 111 16.32 21.01 15.31
CA LEU A 111 16.54 19.56 15.30
C LEU A 111 17.50 19.17 14.18
N LYS A 112 18.43 18.24 14.47
CA LYS A 112 19.25 17.63 13.43
C LYS A 112 18.46 16.50 12.79
N THR A 113 18.20 16.64 11.50
CA THR A 113 17.39 15.70 10.71
C THR A 113 18.02 15.48 9.34
N TRP A 114 17.85 14.30 8.76
CA TRP A 114 18.31 13.97 7.42
C TRP A 114 17.33 13.05 6.69
N ALA A 115 17.37 13.08 5.36
CA ALA A 115 16.62 12.15 4.52
C ALA A 115 17.25 10.76 4.58
N ARG A 116 16.42 9.72 4.68
CA ARG A 116 16.84 8.32 4.65
C ARG A 116 15.88 7.53 3.77
N ARG A 117 16.41 6.70 2.89
CA ARG A 117 15.61 5.74 2.14
C ARG A 117 15.08 4.65 3.08
N GLN A 118 13.82 4.28 2.92
CA GLN A 118 13.15 3.27 3.72
C GLN A 118 12.22 2.43 2.84
N ARG A 119 12.17 1.12 3.12
CA ARG A 119 11.25 0.22 2.44
C ARG A 119 9.87 0.27 3.09
N LEU A 120 8.83 0.10 2.28
CA LEU A 120 7.45 0.08 2.77
C LEU A 120 7.17 -1.01 3.81
N GLU A 121 7.84 -2.15 3.71
CA GLU A 121 7.76 -3.23 4.69
C GLU A 121 8.25 -2.83 6.09
N ASP A 122 9.11 -1.80 6.20
CA ASP A 122 9.67 -1.31 7.47
C ASP A 122 8.82 -0.23 8.16
N THR A 123 7.82 0.35 7.46
CA THR A 123 6.89 1.36 8.03
C THR A 123 5.75 0.76 8.82
N ILE A 124 5.31 -0.45 8.44
CA ILE A 124 4.11 -1.04 8.99
C ILE A 124 4.51 -1.68 10.32
N PRO A 125 3.94 -1.28 11.46
CA PRO A 125 4.17 -1.98 12.71
C PRO A 125 3.82 -3.45 12.46
N THR A 126 4.82 -4.33 12.60
CA THR A 126 4.58 -5.77 12.57
C THR A 126 3.50 -6.03 13.62
N LYS A 127 2.31 -6.47 13.20
CA LYS A 127 1.26 -6.85 14.16
C LYS A 127 1.89 -7.89 15.10
N ALA A 128 1.99 -7.52 16.37
CA ALA A 128 2.39 -8.40 17.47
C ALA A 128 1.32 -9.47 17.72
#